data_AF-A0A2J8A8U7-F1
#
_entry.id   AF-A0A2J8A8U7-F1
#
_cell.length_a   1.000
_cell.length_b   1.000
_cell.length_c   1.000
_cell.angle_alpha   90.00
_cell.angle_beta   90.00
_cell.angle_gamma   90.00
#
_symmetry.space_group_name_H-M   'P 1'
#
loop_
_entity.id
_entity.type
_entity.pdbx_description
1 polymer ?
#
loop_
_entity_poly.entity_id
_entity_poly.type
_entity_poly.pdbx_seq_one_letter_code
_entity_poly.pdbx_strand_id
1 'polypeptide(L)'
;MAVGKNKRISKGKKGGKKKASDPFAKKDWYDIKAPTMFTVRNVGKTLVTRTQGTKIASEALKGRVFEVSLADLQKNEDDAFRKMRLRVEDVQGRNCLTQFWGMDFTTDKLRSLVRKWQTLIEAHVDVKTTDGYSLRVFCLSFTKKRQGQIKRTCYAQSAQIRQIRKKMTEIISRESTSCDLKELVAKLIPESIGKDIEKSCQGIYPLQ
;
A
#
# COMPACT_ATOMS: atom_id res chain seq x y z
N MET A 1 -15.46 83.53 0.88
CA MET A 1 -16.31 82.83 -0.13
C MET A 1 -15.56 81.58 -0.61
N ALA A 2 -16.30 80.52 -0.92
CA ALA A 2 -15.93 79.10 -0.85
C ALA A 2 -14.62 78.63 -1.53
N VAL A 3 -13.92 77.75 -0.80
CA VAL A 3 -12.83 76.88 -1.26
C VAL A 3 -13.37 75.84 -2.25
N GLY A 4 -13.09 76.04 -3.55
CA GLY A 4 -13.46 75.11 -4.62
C GLY A 4 -12.56 73.87 -4.63
N LYS A 5 -13.01 72.79 -3.99
CA LYS A 5 -12.34 71.49 -3.92
C LYS A 5 -12.10 70.89 -5.31
N ASN A 6 -10.86 70.47 -5.56
CA ASN A 6 -10.42 69.61 -6.65
C ASN A 6 -11.37 68.43 -6.89
N LYS A 7 -12.02 68.41 -8.06
CA LYS A 7 -12.80 67.28 -8.55
C LYS A 7 -11.81 66.22 -9.06
N ARG A 8 -11.29 65.39 -8.14
CA ARG A 8 -10.46 64.22 -8.45
C ARG A 8 -11.16 63.36 -9.51
N ILE A 9 -10.58 63.35 -10.70
CA ILE A 9 -10.77 62.30 -11.71
C ILE A 9 -10.17 61.00 -11.16
N SER A 10 -10.81 59.90 -11.51
CA SER A 10 -10.61 58.52 -11.04
C SER A 10 -11.20 58.21 -9.66
N LYS A 11 -12.51 57.95 -9.63
CA LYS A 11 -13.02 56.87 -8.78
C LYS A 11 -12.30 55.60 -9.24
N GLY A 12 -11.14 55.32 -8.67
CA GLY A 12 -10.51 54.02 -8.71
C GLY A 12 -11.58 53.01 -8.31
N LYS A 13 -11.98 52.17 -9.27
CA LYS A 13 -12.93 51.09 -9.07
C LYS A 13 -12.26 50.16 -8.06
N LYS A 14 -12.55 50.41 -6.77
CA LYS A 14 -12.06 49.67 -5.60
C LYS A 14 -12.15 48.19 -5.95
N GLY A 15 -10.98 47.56 -6.10
CA GLY A 15 -10.80 46.28 -6.77
C GLY A 15 -11.96 45.35 -6.47
N GLY A 16 -12.79 45.08 -7.49
CA GLY A 16 -13.94 44.22 -7.33
C GLY A 16 -13.45 42.92 -6.70
N LYS A 17 -13.99 42.57 -5.52
CA LYS A 17 -13.82 41.24 -4.93
C LYS A 17 -14.04 40.27 -6.08
N LYS A 18 -12.97 39.61 -6.56
CA LYS A 18 -13.06 38.58 -7.59
C LYS A 18 -14.19 37.66 -7.14
N LYS A 19 -15.25 37.52 -7.95
CA LYS A 19 -16.32 36.56 -7.67
C LYS A 19 -15.65 35.26 -7.23
N ALA A 20 -16.07 34.71 -6.10
CA ALA A 20 -15.55 33.45 -5.62
C ALA A 20 -15.86 32.40 -6.70
N SER A 21 -14.84 32.11 -7.51
CA SER A 21 -14.91 31.05 -8.51
C SER A 21 -14.90 29.73 -7.77
N ASP A 22 -15.78 28.81 -8.16
CA ASP A 22 -15.79 27.45 -7.62
C ASP A 22 -14.37 26.86 -7.70
N PRO A 23 -13.79 26.42 -6.57
CA PRO A 23 -12.50 25.75 -6.55
C PRO A 23 -12.41 24.52 -7.47
N PHE A 24 -13.52 23.80 -7.71
CA PHE A 24 -13.57 22.63 -8.58
C PHE A 24 -13.48 22.97 -10.07
N ALA A 25 -13.89 24.18 -10.48
CA ALA A 25 -13.76 24.62 -11.87
C ALA A 25 -12.29 24.71 -12.35
N LYS A 26 -11.34 24.74 -11.41
CA LYS A 26 -9.90 24.78 -11.67
C LYS A 26 -9.23 23.41 -11.60
N LYS A 27 -9.99 22.33 -11.39
CA LYS A 27 -9.48 20.97 -11.23
C LYS A 27 -9.66 20.18 -12.52
N ASP A 28 -8.68 19.37 -12.86
CA ASP A 28 -8.74 18.40 -13.94
C ASP A 28 -8.68 16.99 -13.36
N TRP A 29 -9.42 16.06 -14.00
CA TRP A 29 -9.52 14.66 -13.59
C TRP A 29 -8.51 13.80 -14.34
N TYR A 30 -7.91 12.86 -13.60
CA TYR A 30 -6.92 11.90 -14.04
C TYR A 30 -7.35 10.49 -13.62
N ASP A 31 -7.10 9.52 -14.50
CA ASP A 31 -7.36 8.11 -14.25
C ASP A 31 -6.12 7.44 -13.67
N ILE A 32 -6.27 6.71 -12.56
CA ILE A 32 -5.20 5.94 -11.95
C ILE A 32 -5.13 4.56 -12.60
N LYS A 33 -3.95 4.20 -13.11
CA LYS A 33 -3.68 2.92 -13.75
C LYS A 33 -2.76 2.07 -12.88
N ALA A 34 -3.23 0.89 -12.50
CA ALA A 34 -2.42 -0.12 -11.84
C ALA A 34 -1.39 -0.76 -12.81
N PRO A 35 -0.27 -1.27 -12.26
CA PRO A 35 0.70 -2.02 -13.04
C PRO A 35 0.10 -3.27 -13.67
N THR A 36 0.75 -3.80 -14.71
CA THR A 36 0.29 -4.97 -15.49
C THR A 36 0.30 -6.28 -14.72
N MET A 37 0.87 -6.33 -13.51
CA MET A 37 0.82 -7.50 -12.63
C MET A 37 -0.57 -7.77 -12.04
N PHE A 38 -1.48 -6.78 -12.09
CA PHE A 38 -2.87 -6.92 -11.62
C PHE A 38 -3.83 -7.08 -12.80
N THR A 39 -4.90 -7.86 -12.58
CA THR A 39 -5.92 -8.12 -13.61
C THR A 39 -6.70 -6.85 -13.98
N VAL A 40 -7.11 -6.06 -12.98
CA VAL A 40 -7.84 -4.81 -13.18
C VAL A 40 -6.87 -3.64 -13.16
N ARG A 41 -6.69 -3.02 -14.33
CA ARG A 41 -5.79 -1.86 -14.48
C ARG A 41 -6.44 -0.54 -14.07
N ASN A 42 -7.75 -0.42 -14.13
CA ASN A 42 -8.44 0.84 -13.79
C ASN A 42 -8.76 0.83 -12.29
N VAL A 43 -8.01 1.62 -11.52
CA VAL A 43 -8.12 1.66 -10.06
C VAL A 43 -9.17 2.68 -9.62
N GLY A 44 -9.15 3.86 -10.22
CA GLY A 44 -9.98 4.97 -9.80
C GLY A 44 -9.60 6.27 -10.50
N LYS A 45 -10.13 7.37 -9.97
CA LYS A 45 -9.91 8.71 -10.52
C LYS A 45 -9.43 9.66 -9.43
N THR A 46 -8.56 10.60 -9.80
CA THR A 46 -8.15 11.68 -8.92
C THR A 46 -8.19 13.01 -9.62
N LEU A 47 -8.38 14.06 -8.83
CA LEU A 47 -8.43 15.42 -9.32
C LEU A 47 -7.23 16.22 -8.81
N VAL A 48 -6.67 17.04 -9.69
CA VAL A 48 -5.56 17.95 -9.38
C VAL A 48 -5.82 19.31 -9.98
N THR A 49 -5.27 20.36 -9.36
CA THR A 49 -5.37 21.72 -9.90
C THR A 49 -4.69 21.76 -11.27
N ARG A 50 -5.39 22.33 -12.26
CA ARG A 50 -4.84 22.57 -13.60
C ARG A 50 -3.52 23.34 -13.50
N THR A 51 -2.59 23.01 -14.38
CA THR A 51 -1.31 23.71 -14.48
C THR A 51 -1.51 25.22 -14.59
N GLN A 52 -0.86 25.97 -13.70
CA GLN A 52 -0.91 27.43 -13.67
C GLN A 52 0.49 27.99 -13.44
N GLY A 53 1.01 28.70 -14.43
CA GLY A 53 2.37 29.25 -14.40
C GLY A 53 3.40 28.14 -14.18
N THR A 54 4.19 28.28 -13.13
CA THR A 54 5.26 27.33 -12.77
C THR A 54 4.77 26.09 -12.00
N LYS A 55 3.49 26.02 -11.62
CA LYS A 55 2.94 24.86 -10.89
C LYS A 55 2.34 23.87 -11.87
N ILE A 56 3.09 22.81 -12.18
CA ILE A 56 2.70 21.77 -13.13
C ILE A 56 1.84 20.71 -12.43
N ALA A 57 0.70 20.36 -13.04
CA ALA A 57 -0.24 19.39 -12.47
C ALA A 57 0.35 17.97 -12.37
N SER A 58 1.16 17.55 -13.35
CA SER A 58 1.81 16.22 -13.36
C SER A 58 2.79 16.05 -12.21
N GLU A 59 3.59 17.07 -11.90
CA GLU A 59 4.51 17.06 -10.75
C GLU A 59 3.75 16.93 -9.42
N ALA A 60 2.61 17.59 -9.31
CA ALA A 60 1.75 17.50 -8.12
C ALA A 60 1.06 16.13 -7.97
N LEU A 61 0.99 15.33 -9.03
CA LEU A 61 0.46 13.96 -9.03
C LEU A 61 1.54 12.92 -8.71
N LYS A 62 2.75 13.09 -9.24
CA LYS A 62 3.88 12.20 -8.99
C LYS A 62 4.19 12.16 -7.49
N GLY A 63 4.50 10.96 -7.00
CA GLY A 63 4.78 10.72 -5.58
C GLY A 63 3.55 10.51 -4.69
N ARG A 64 2.32 10.74 -5.17
CA ARG A 64 1.11 10.35 -4.42
C ARG A 64 1.03 8.84 -4.31
N VAL A 65 0.58 8.38 -3.14
CA VAL A 65 0.36 6.96 -2.86
C VAL A 65 -1.14 6.73 -2.69
N PHE A 66 -1.65 5.72 -3.38
CA PHE A 66 -3.02 5.25 -3.30
C PHE A 66 -3.06 3.89 -2.63
N GLU A 67 -3.96 3.70 -1.69
CA GLU A 67 -4.20 2.43 -1.02
C GLU A 67 -5.49 1.83 -1.58
N VAL A 68 -5.42 0.59 -2.05
CA VAL A 68 -6.51 -0.11 -2.75
C VAL A 68 -6.56 -1.55 -2.23
N SER A 69 -7.75 -2.15 -2.12
CA SER A 69 -7.84 -3.56 -1.78
C SER A 69 -7.34 -4.44 -2.93
N LEU A 70 -6.66 -5.54 -2.61
CA LEU A 70 -6.27 -6.55 -3.61
C LEU A 70 -7.51 -7.19 -4.27
N ALA A 71 -8.62 -7.29 -3.54
CA ALA A 71 -9.87 -7.79 -4.09
C ALA A 71 -10.35 -6.97 -5.30
N ASP A 72 -10.24 -5.64 -5.24
CA ASP A 72 -10.64 -4.76 -6.35
C ASP A 72 -9.71 -4.88 -7.55
N LEU A 73 -8.42 -5.18 -7.31
CA LEU A 73 -7.41 -5.34 -8.34
C LEU A 73 -7.48 -6.69 -9.05
N GLN A 74 -8.00 -7.72 -8.39
CA GLN A 74 -7.97 -9.11 -8.87
C GLN A 74 -9.36 -9.76 -9.03
N LYS A 75 -10.42 -9.07 -8.59
CA LYS A 75 -11.81 -9.56 -8.54
C LYS A 75 -11.96 -10.85 -7.71
N ASN A 76 -11.22 -10.93 -6.61
CA ASN A 76 -11.29 -12.03 -5.66
C ASN A 76 -11.58 -11.51 -4.25
N GLU A 77 -12.76 -11.83 -3.70
CA GLU A 77 -13.18 -11.32 -2.39
C GLU A 77 -12.37 -11.90 -1.23
N ASP A 78 -11.79 -13.09 -1.39
CA ASP A 78 -10.98 -13.74 -0.35
C ASP A 78 -9.76 -12.89 0.05
N ASP A 79 -9.25 -12.08 -0.89
CA ASP A 79 -8.08 -11.23 -0.72
C ASP A 79 -8.43 -9.80 -0.25
N ALA A 80 -9.68 -9.54 0.15
CA ALA A 80 -10.16 -8.21 0.52
C ALA A 80 -9.37 -7.54 1.67
N PHE A 81 -8.81 -8.36 2.57
CA PHE A 81 -8.03 -7.90 3.71
C PHE A 81 -6.62 -7.41 3.35
N ARG A 82 -6.12 -7.69 2.14
CA ARG A 82 -4.81 -7.23 1.70
C ARG A 82 -4.95 -5.89 1.00
N LYS A 83 -4.24 -4.89 1.48
CA LYS A 83 -4.21 -3.53 0.93
C LYS A 83 -2.90 -3.35 0.17
N MET A 84 -3.02 -2.94 -1.09
CA MET A 84 -1.91 -2.62 -1.96
C MET A 84 -1.71 -1.10 -2.00
N ARG A 85 -0.49 -0.65 -1.76
CA ARG A 85 -0.08 0.75 -1.90
C ARG A 85 0.59 0.93 -3.25
N LEU A 86 0.02 1.80 -4.06
CA LEU A 86 0.47 2.11 -5.42
C LEU A 86 0.92 3.58 -5.46
N ARG A 87 2.18 3.83 -5.83
CA ARG A 87 2.73 5.18 -5.96
C ARG A 87 2.73 5.63 -7.42
N VAL A 88 2.32 6.86 -7.68
CA VAL A 88 2.41 7.45 -9.03
C VAL A 88 3.87 7.78 -9.33
N GLU A 89 4.44 7.14 -10.35
CA GLU A 89 5.79 7.46 -10.84
C GLU A 89 5.73 8.39 -12.05
N ASP A 90 4.79 8.13 -12.97
CA ASP A 90 4.67 8.91 -14.19
C ASP A 90 3.22 9.25 -14.55
N VAL A 91 3.06 10.32 -15.33
CA VAL A 91 1.75 10.80 -15.79
C VAL A 91 1.81 10.99 -17.31
N GLN A 92 1.03 10.18 -18.02
CA GLN A 92 0.94 10.21 -19.49
C GLN A 92 -0.43 10.70 -19.91
N GLY A 93 -0.50 11.92 -20.44
CA GLY A 93 -1.78 12.57 -20.75
C GLY A 93 -2.63 12.69 -19.48
N ARG A 94 -3.78 11.99 -19.43
CA ARG A 94 -4.67 11.91 -18.26
C ARG A 94 -4.51 10.63 -17.43
N ASN A 95 -3.54 9.78 -17.75
CA ASN A 95 -3.31 8.52 -17.04
C ASN A 95 -2.15 8.67 -16.05
N CYS A 96 -2.39 8.36 -14.79
CA CYS A 96 -1.35 8.21 -13.77
C CYS A 96 -0.87 6.75 -13.77
N LEU A 97 0.38 6.53 -14.15
CA LEU A 97 1.03 5.23 -14.09
C LEU A 97 1.59 5.01 -12.69
N THR A 98 1.17 3.91 -12.07
CA THR A 98 1.58 3.58 -10.71
C THR A 98 2.49 2.37 -10.66
N GLN A 99 3.36 2.37 -9.66
CA GLN A 99 4.26 1.27 -9.31
C GLN A 99 3.92 0.79 -7.89
N PHE A 100 4.24 -0.48 -7.60
CA PHE A 100 4.07 -1.04 -6.26
C PHE A 100 4.98 -0.32 -5.25
N TRP A 101 4.39 0.14 -4.15
CA TRP A 101 5.08 0.84 -3.07
C TRP A 101 5.09 0.06 -1.76
N GLY A 102 4.06 -0.74 -1.51
CA GLY A 102 3.98 -1.57 -0.32
C GLY A 102 2.68 -2.35 -0.23
N MET A 103 2.65 -3.26 0.74
CA MET A 103 1.50 -4.09 1.07
C MET A 103 1.24 -4.00 2.57
N ASP A 104 -0.03 -3.93 2.95
CA ASP A 104 -0.47 -3.86 4.34
C ASP A 104 -1.74 -4.71 4.53
N PHE A 105 -2.05 -5.08 5.76
CA PHE A 105 -3.28 -5.80 6.09
C PHE A 105 -4.32 -4.84 6.67
N THR A 106 -5.59 -5.15 6.48
CA THR A 106 -6.66 -4.45 7.20
C THR A 106 -6.58 -4.75 8.70
N THR A 107 -7.02 -3.79 9.51
CA THR A 107 -6.90 -3.87 10.97
C THR A 107 -7.81 -4.94 11.57
N ASP A 108 -8.98 -5.17 10.97
CA ASP A 108 -9.91 -6.23 11.32
C ASP A 108 -9.29 -7.61 11.11
N LYS A 109 -8.60 -7.85 9.99
CA LYS A 109 -7.95 -9.13 9.73
C LYS A 109 -6.85 -9.43 10.74
N LEU A 110 -5.94 -8.50 10.98
CA LEU A 110 -4.89 -8.66 12.00
C LEU A 110 -5.48 -8.98 13.37
N ARG A 111 -6.51 -8.25 13.79
CA ARG A 111 -7.21 -8.47 15.06
C ARG A 111 -7.93 -9.82 15.11
N SER A 112 -8.45 -10.32 13.98
CA SER A 112 -9.15 -11.61 13.91
C SER A 112 -8.22 -12.83 14.04
N LEU A 113 -6.97 -12.69 13.58
CA LEU A 113 -5.93 -13.72 13.62
C LEU A 113 -5.34 -13.86 15.04
N VAL A 114 -5.16 -12.74 15.73
CA VAL A 114 -4.63 -12.70 17.10
C VAL A 114 -5.70 -13.17 18.09
N ARG A 115 -5.69 -14.48 18.39
CA ARG A 115 -6.54 -15.12 19.40
C ARG A 115 -5.73 -15.56 20.62
N LYS A 116 -6.42 -15.72 21.76
CA LYS A 116 -5.84 -16.33 22.98
C LYS A 116 -5.53 -17.82 22.75
N TRP A 117 -4.69 -18.38 23.62
CA TRP A 117 -4.37 -19.82 23.70
C TRP A 117 -3.44 -20.39 22.63
N GLN A 118 -2.83 -19.52 21.82
CA GLN A 118 -1.81 -19.83 20.82
C GLN A 118 -0.62 -18.89 21.01
N THR A 119 0.56 -19.31 20.57
CA THR A 119 1.75 -18.47 20.50
C THR A 119 1.74 -17.68 19.20
N LEU A 120 2.01 -16.38 19.29
CA LEU A 120 2.32 -15.52 18.16
C LEU A 120 3.82 -15.56 17.90
N ILE A 121 4.21 -15.75 16.64
CA ILE A 121 5.62 -15.74 16.20
C ILE A 121 5.78 -14.71 15.09
N GLU A 122 6.55 -13.67 15.40
CA GLU A 122 6.94 -12.59 14.50
C GLU A 122 8.37 -12.76 13.98
N ALA A 123 8.58 -12.41 12.71
CA ALA A 123 9.89 -12.24 12.10
C ALA A 123 9.87 -11.05 11.12
N HIS A 124 11.01 -10.39 10.95
CA HIS A 124 11.20 -9.34 9.95
C HIS A 124 12.53 -9.55 9.23
N VAL A 125 12.58 -9.19 7.95
CA VAL A 125 13.79 -9.27 7.13
C VAL A 125 13.87 -8.03 6.24
N ASP A 126 15.05 -7.43 6.19
CA ASP A 126 15.40 -6.43 5.19
C ASP A 126 15.99 -7.13 3.98
N VAL A 127 15.36 -6.96 2.81
CA VAL A 127 15.79 -7.59 1.56
C VAL A 127 15.98 -6.53 0.50
N LYS A 128 16.98 -6.75 -0.35
CA LYS A 128 17.20 -6.00 -1.57
C LYS A 128 16.87 -6.89 -2.77
N THR A 129 15.95 -6.44 -3.62
CA THR A 129 15.60 -7.12 -4.87
C THR A 129 16.66 -6.88 -5.95
N THR A 130 16.62 -7.66 -7.03
CA THR A 130 17.59 -7.60 -8.13
C THR A 130 17.56 -6.27 -8.90
N ASP A 131 16.39 -5.64 -9.00
CA ASP A 131 16.16 -4.30 -9.56
C ASP A 131 16.54 -3.16 -8.60
N GLY A 132 17.06 -3.47 -7.41
CA GLY A 132 17.68 -2.51 -6.50
C GLY A 132 16.74 -1.88 -5.46
N TYR A 133 15.47 -2.25 -5.43
CA TYR A 133 14.56 -1.83 -4.36
C TYR A 133 14.92 -2.49 -3.03
N SER A 134 14.80 -1.74 -1.94
CA SER A 134 15.01 -2.26 -0.58
C SER A 134 13.66 -2.31 0.15
N LEU A 135 13.31 -3.49 0.65
CA LEU A 135 12.01 -3.78 1.26
C LEU A 135 12.21 -4.39 2.64
N ARG A 136 11.35 -4.01 3.58
CA ARG A 136 11.23 -4.70 4.88
C ARG A 136 9.99 -5.59 4.85
N VAL A 137 10.20 -6.89 4.91
CA VAL A 137 9.12 -7.89 4.91
C VAL A 137 8.86 -8.32 6.35
N PHE A 138 7.60 -8.30 6.74
CA PHE A 138 7.14 -8.82 8.02
C PHE A 138 6.41 -10.15 7.82
N CYS A 139 6.67 -11.11 8.69
CA CYS A 139 5.97 -12.38 8.72
C CYS A 139 5.37 -12.60 10.11
N LEU A 140 4.09 -12.92 10.11
CA LEU A 140 3.29 -13.25 11.28
C LEU A 140 2.83 -14.70 11.13
N SER A 141 2.96 -15.48 12.19
CA SER A 141 2.41 -16.84 12.23
C SER A 141 1.91 -17.17 13.63
N PHE A 142 0.96 -18.09 13.69
CA PHE A 142 0.38 -18.56 14.93
C PHE A 142 0.53 -20.08 15.03
N THR A 143 0.70 -20.58 16.24
CA THR A 143 0.72 -22.02 16.48
C THR A 143 -0.67 -22.62 16.28
N LYS A 144 -0.76 -23.68 15.47
CA LYS A 144 -2.00 -24.39 15.20
C LYS A 144 -2.17 -25.56 16.16
N LYS A 145 -3.40 -25.76 16.65
CA LYS A 145 -3.76 -26.90 17.47
C LYS A 145 -3.82 -28.18 16.61
N ARG A 146 -3.24 -29.28 17.09
CA ARG A 146 -3.34 -30.58 16.39
C ARG A 146 -4.74 -31.16 16.52
N GLN A 147 -5.21 -31.88 15.51
CA GLN A 147 -6.48 -32.60 15.56
C GLN A 147 -6.42 -33.64 16.69
N GLY A 148 -7.45 -33.70 17.54
CA GLY A 148 -7.50 -34.58 18.70
C GLY A 148 -6.75 -34.09 19.96
N GLN A 149 -6.10 -32.91 19.93
CA GLN A 149 -5.42 -32.39 21.11
C GLN A 149 -6.42 -32.02 22.23
N ILE A 150 -6.29 -32.65 23.39
CA ILE A 150 -7.17 -32.41 24.56
C ILE A 150 -6.93 -31.02 25.15
N LYS A 151 -5.66 -30.61 25.29
CA LYS A 151 -5.28 -29.31 25.85
C LYS A 151 -5.91 -28.17 25.03
N ARG A 152 -6.49 -27.18 25.72
CA ARG A 152 -7.05 -25.98 25.07
C ARG A 152 -5.97 -25.06 24.49
N THR A 153 -4.77 -25.09 25.06
CA THR A 153 -3.65 -24.23 24.66
C THR A 153 -2.65 -24.97 23.77
N CYS A 154 -2.07 -24.25 22.81
CA CYS A 154 -1.03 -24.74 21.89
C CYS A 154 0.20 -23.81 21.94
N TYR A 155 0.85 -23.70 23.10
CA TYR A 155 2.05 -22.85 23.20
C TYR A 155 3.30 -23.59 22.73
N ALA A 156 4.09 -22.93 21.86
CA ALA A 156 5.41 -23.39 21.46
C ALA A 156 6.46 -23.01 22.50
N GLN A 157 7.48 -23.86 22.67
CA GLN A 157 8.60 -23.56 23.56
C GLN A 157 9.52 -22.49 22.94
N SER A 158 10.22 -21.73 23.78
CA SER A 158 11.13 -20.65 23.33
C SER A 158 12.19 -21.12 22.33
N ALA A 159 12.70 -22.35 22.48
CA ALA A 159 13.64 -22.94 21.53
C ALA A 159 13.02 -23.18 20.14
N GLN A 160 11.79 -23.70 20.10
CA GLN A 160 11.04 -23.91 18.85
C GLN A 160 10.73 -22.59 18.15
N ILE A 161 10.33 -21.55 18.91
CA ILE A 161 10.07 -20.21 18.38
C ILE A 161 11.31 -19.64 17.68
N ARG A 162 12.50 -19.78 18.29
CA ARG A 162 13.77 -19.32 17.70
C ARG A 162 14.11 -20.08 16.41
N GLN A 163 13.90 -21.40 16.38
CA GLN A 163 14.12 -22.21 15.19
C GLN A 163 13.16 -21.84 14.05
N ILE A 164 11.88 -21.63 14.36
CA ILE A 164 10.86 -21.18 13.40
C ILE A 164 11.22 -19.81 12.83
N ARG A 165 11.59 -18.85 13.67
CA ARG A 165 12.03 -17.51 13.21
C ARG A 165 13.22 -17.61 12.25
N LYS A 166 14.22 -18.44 12.56
CA LYS A 166 15.38 -18.65 11.69
C LYS A 166 14.95 -19.16 10.30
N LYS A 167 14.08 -20.18 10.25
CA LYS A 167 13.54 -20.70 8.99
C LYS A 167 12.72 -19.67 8.22
N MET A 168 11.88 -18.88 8.90
CA MET A 168 11.13 -17.79 8.28
C MET A 168 12.05 -16.80 7.59
N THR A 169 13.07 -16.32 8.31
CA THR A 169 14.00 -15.33 7.76
C THR A 169 14.78 -15.87 6.57
N GLU A 170 15.16 -17.15 6.62
CA GLU A 170 15.90 -17.82 5.56
C GLU A 170 15.06 -17.97 4.28
N ILE A 171 13.81 -18.45 4.40
CA ILE A 171 12.90 -18.62 3.25
C ILE A 171 12.57 -17.26 2.63
N ILE A 172 12.23 -16.26 3.44
CA ILE A 172 11.90 -14.92 2.95
C ILE A 172 13.09 -14.32 2.20
N SER A 173 14.30 -14.41 2.77
CA SER A 173 15.52 -13.90 2.15
C SER A 173 15.81 -14.59 0.82
N ARG A 174 15.71 -15.92 0.76
CA ARG A 174 15.93 -16.72 -0.45
C ARG A 174 14.95 -16.36 -1.58
N GLU A 175 13.67 -16.27 -1.27
CA GLU A 175 12.62 -15.99 -2.27
C GLU A 175 12.59 -14.54 -2.74
N SER A 176 13.04 -13.61 -1.90
CA SER A 176 12.95 -12.17 -2.17
C SER A 176 14.23 -11.60 -2.82
N THR A 177 15.41 -12.15 -2.53
CA THR A 177 16.69 -11.66 -3.09
C THR A 177 16.92 -12.12 -4.52
N SER A 178 16.29 -13.23 -4.92
CA SER A 178 16.43 -13.84 -6.26
C SER A 178 15.50 -13.23 -7.32
N CYS A 179 14.58 -12.35 -6.92
CA CYS A 179 13.49 -11.87 -7.77
C CYS A 179 13.49 -10.34 -7.88
N ASP A 180 13.01 -9.85 -9.03
CA ASP A 180 12.64 -8.45 -9.21
C ASP A 180 11.38 -8.11 -8.40
N LEU A 181 11.12 -6.81 -8.19
CA LEU A 181 9.93 -6.37 -7.44
C LEU A 181 8.63 -6.93 -8.03
N LYS A 182 8.54 -6.99 -9.37
CA LYS A 182 7.38 -7.53 -10.08
C LYS A 182 7.14 -9.01 -9.77
N GLU A 183 8.20 -9.80 -9.78
CA GLU A 183 8.13 -11.24 -9.49
C GLU A 183 7.82 -11.49 -8.00
N LEU A 184 8.42 -10.69 -7.12
CA LEU A 184 8.15 -10.76 -5.69
C LEU A 184 6.67 -10.50 -5.39
N VAL A 185 6.07 -9.47 -5.99
CA VAL A 185 4.62 -9.20 -5.84
C VAL A 185 3.78 -10.36 -6.40
N ALA A 186 4.18 -10.94 -7.53
CA ALA A 186 3.51 -12.12 -8.08
C ALA A 186 3.58 -13.35 -7.16
N LYS A 187 4.64 -13.49 -6.33
CA LYS A 187 4.73 -14.51 -5.27
C LYS A 187 3.88 -14.18 -4.03
N LEU A 188 3.75 -12.89 -3.68
CA LEU A 188 2.98 -12.42 -2.52
C LEU A 188 1.46 -12.55 -2.73
N ILE A 189 0.95 -12.30 -3.93
CA ILE A 189 -0.48 -12.39 -4.26
C ILE A 189 -1.09 -13.77 -3.93
N PRO A 190 -0.51 -14.92 -4.33
CA PRO A 190 -1.03 -16.24 -3.98
C PRO A 190 -0.54 -16.79 -2.63
N GLU A 191 0.16 -15.98 -1.82
CA GLU A 191 0.81 -16.38 -0.55
C GLU A 191 1.75 -17.59 -0.68
N SER A 192 2.49 -17.70 -1.78
CA SER A 192 3.43 -18.82 -2.01
C SER A 192 4.49 -18.94 -0.91
N ILE A 193 5.10 -17.80 -0.54
CA ILE A 193 6.12 -17.72 0.53
C ILE A 193 5.54 -18.18 1.88
N GLY A 194 4.29 -17.79 2.19
CA GLY A 194 3.63 -18.20 3.43
C GLY A 194 3.41 -19.71 3.52
N LYS A 195 2.95 -20.32 2.42
CA LYS A 195 2.75 -21.77 2.33
C LYS A 195 4.05 -22.56 2.46
N ASP A 196 5.14 -22.04 1.91
CA ASP A 196 6.46 -22.69 2.02
C ASP A 196 7.04 -22.58 3.44
N ILE A 197 6.79 -21.47 4.14
CA ILE A 197 7.11 -21.33 5.56
C ILE A 197 6.32 -22.35 6.39
N GLU A 198 5.01 -22.50 6.15
CA GLU A 198 4.15 -23.45 6.87
C GLU A 198 4.68 -24.89 6.73
N LYS A 199 4.93 -25.32 5.49
CA LYS A 199 5.47 -26.67 5.19
C LYS A 199 6.84 -26.90 5.85
N SER A 200 7.74 -25.92 5.75
CA SER A 200 9.10 -26.05 6.28
C SER A 200 9.15 -26.06 7.81
N CYS A 201 8.17 -25.43 8.47
CA CYS A 201 8.09 -25.35 9.93
C CYS A 201 7.26 -26.49 10.55
N GLN A 202 6.47 -27.23 9.76
CA GLN A 202 5.60 -28.31 10.24
C GLN A 202 6.35 -29.38 11.05
N GLY A 203 7.61 -29.66 10.71
CA GLY A 203 8.48 -30.59 11.46
C GLY A 203 8.91 -30.08 12.85
N ILE A 204 8.87 -28.76 13.10
CA ILE A 204 9.18 -28.17 14.41
C ILE A 204 7.89 -28.04 15.23
N TYR A 205 6.90 -27.34 14.68
CA TYR A 205 5.60 -27.12 15.30
C TYR A 205 4.57 -26.78 14.22
N PRO A 206 3.32 -27.28 14.30
CA PRO A 206 2.27 -26.92 13.35
C PRO A 206 1.91 -25.43 13.43
N LEU A 207 1.91 -24.74 12.29
CA LEU A 207 1.60 -23.30 12.18
C LEU A 207 0.30 -23.06 11.41
N GLN A 208 -0.21 -21.83 11.49
CA GLN A 208 -1.29 -21.25 10.69
C GLN A 208 -1.09 -19.73 10.57
#